data_AF-A0A5C8VSC1-F1
#
_entry.id   AF-A0A5C8VSC1-F1
#
_cell.length_a   1.000
_cell.length_b   1.000
_cell.length_c   1.000
_cell.angle_alpha   90.00
_cell.angle_beta   90.00
_cell.angle_gamma   90.00
#
_symmetry.space_group_name_H-M   'P 1'
#
loop_
_entity.id
_entity.type
_entity.pdbx_description
1 polymer ?
#
loop_
_entity_poly.entity_id
_entity_poly.type
_entity_poly.pdbx_seq_one_letter_code
_entity_poly.pdbx_strand_id
1 'polypeptide(L)'
;MTRLAELQNDPAFQQAVLAVRGAASTLSGRAVTAEEASFLVGIALATFANAGGLNEPSLSRLGRFSDTLGQNETLDSLTKH
;
A
#
# COMPACT_ATOMS: atom_id res chain seq x y z
N MET A 1 19.41 1.10 14.60
CA MET A 1 18.61 1.24 13.36
C MET A 1 17.25 1.79 13.76
N THR A 2 16.72 2.78 13.03
CA THR A 2 15.40 3.35 13.35
C THR A 2 14.32 2.40 12.83
N ARG A 3 13.22 2.23 13.58
CA ARG A 3 12.06 1.38 13.18
C ARG A 3 11.51 1.72 11.78
N LEU A 4 11.70 2.98 11.34
CA LEU A 4 11.36 3.43 10.00
C LEU A 4 12.25 2.83 8.91
N ALA A 5 13.56 2.70 9.17
CA ALA A 5 14.48 2.08 8.22
C ALA A 5 14.21 0.58 8.05
N GLU A 6 13.80 -0.12 9.13
CA GLU A 6 13.37 -1.52 9.05
C GLU A 6 12.10 -1.65 8.18
N LEU A 7 11.12 -0.76 8.38
CA LEU A 7 9.90 -0.73 7.58
C LEU A 7 10.17 -0.41 6.10
N GLN A 8 11.09 0.52 5.80
CA GLN A 8 11.45 0.87 4.42
C GLN A 8 12.13 -0.26 3.64
N ASN A 9 12.74 -1.21 4.34
CA ASN A 9 13.35 -2.39 3.75
C ASN A 9 12.36 -3.57 3.62
N ASP A 10 11.14 -3.44 4.14
CA ASP A 10 10.12 -4.47 4.04
C ASP A 10 9.57 -4.54 2.59
N PRO A 11 9.55 -5.72 1.94
CA PRO A 11 9.06 -5.87 0.58
C PRO A 11 7.58 -5.49 0.41
N ALA A 12 6.72 -5.79 1.39
CA ALA A 12 5.30 -5.44 1.34
C ALA A 12 5.12 -3.93 1.47
N PHE A 13 5.94 -3.27 2.30
CA PHE A 13 5.98 -1.80 2.35
C PHE A 13 6.35 -1.20 0.99
N GLN A 14 7.41 -1.70 0.35
CA GLN A 14 7.83 -1.19 -0.97
C GLN A 14 6.76 -1.39 -2.05
N GLN A 15 6.06 -2.53 -2.04
CA GLN A 15 4.93 -2.77 -2.95
C GLN A 15 3.77 -1.79 -2.69
N ALA A 16 3.43 -1.53 -1.42
CA ALA A 16 2.43 -0.54 -1.08
C ALA A 16 2.83 0.87 -1.55
N VAL A 17 4.11 1.25 -1.42
CA VAL A 17 4.61 2.54 -1.91
C VAL A 17 4.46 2.67 -3.43
N LEU A 18 4.79 1.61 -4.19
CA LEU A 18 4.60 1.61 -5.65
C LEU A 18 3.12 1.76 -6.04
N ALA A 19 2.24 0.99 -5.41
CA ALA A 19 0.81 1.05 -5.67
C ALA A 19 0.22 2.42 -5.34
N VAL A 20 0.55 2.97 -4.15
CA VAL A 20 0.08 4.29 -3.73
C VAL A 20 0.64 5.39 -4.62
N ARG A 21 1.90 5.29 -5.06
CA ARG A 21 2.48 6.27 -5.99
C ARG A 21 1.71 6.32 -7.31
N GLY A 22 1.36 5.16 -7.88
CA GLY A 22 0.55 5.08 -9.10
C GLY A 22 -0.83 5.70 -8.88
N ALA A 23 -1.58 5.21 -7.90
CA ALA A 23 -2.93 5.68 -7.60
C ALA A 23 -2.98 7.18 -7.26
N ALA A 24 -2.08 7.66 -6.41
CA ALA A 24 -2.01 9.07 -6.03
C ALA A 24 -1.61 9.96 -7.20
N SER A 25 -0.76 9.48 -8.12
CA SER A 25 -0.43 10.23 -9.33
C SER A 25 -1.64 10.41 -10.25
N THR A 26 -2.39 9.32 -10.46
CA THR A 26 -3.64 9.35 -11.26
C THR A 26 -4.67 10.30 -10.64
N LEU A 27 -4.93 10.18 -9.34
CA LEU A 27 -5.95 11.00 -8.67
C LEU A 27 -5.58 12.47 -8.54
N SER A 28 -4.29 12.78 -8.32
CA SER A 28 -3.83 14.15 -8.16
C SER A 28 -3.57 14.88 -9.48
N GLY A 29 -3.53 14.16 -10.61
CA GLY A 29 -3.20 14.72 -11.92
C GLY A 29 -1.74 15.17 -12.04
N ARG A 30 -0.87 14.82 -11.08
CA ARG A 30 0.56 15.11 -11.12
C ARG A 30 1.40 13.89 -10.80
N ALA A 31 2.65 13.90 -11.24
CA ALA A 31 3.61 12.88 -10.82
C ALA A 31 3.85 12.99 -9.31
N VAL A 32 3.55 11.91 -8.58
CA VAL A 32 3.87 11.75 -7.16
C VAL A 32 5.25 11.07 -7.03
N THR A 33 6.07 11.58 -6.13
CA THR A 33 7.41 11.02 -5.90
C THR A 33 7.34 9.75 -5.03
N ALA A 34 8.40 8.95 -5.06
CA ALA A 34 8.51 7.79 -4.17
C ALA A 34 8.52 8.19 -2.68
N GLU A 35 9.10 9.34 -2.35
CA GLU A 35 9.15 9.87 -0.99
C GLU A 35 7.76 10.31 -0.51
N GLU A 36 7.00 11.02 -1.35
CA GLU A 36 5.62 11.40 -1.05
C GLU A 36 4.73 10.16 -0.84
N ALA A 37 4.85 9.16 -1.70
CA ALA A 37 4.11 7.92 -1.55
C ALA A 37 4.54 7.13 -0.29
N SER A 38 5.84 7.09 0.01
CA SER A 38 6.36 6.48 1.24
C SER A 38 5.84 7.17 2.50
N PHE A 39 5.69 8.49 2.46
CA PHE A 39 5.11 9.25 3.56
C PHE A 39 3.63 8.90 3.77
N LEU A 40 2.85 8.85 2.69
CA LEU A 40 1.42 8.48 2.73
C LEU A 40 1.20 7.05 3.26
N VAL A 41 1.98 6.08 2.77
CA VAL A 41 1.95 4.69 3.25
C VAL A 41 2.37 4.62 4.72
N GLY A 42 3.41 5.37 5.11
CA GLY A 42 3.86 5.47 6.49
C GLY A 42 2.77 5.97 7.44
N ILE A 43 2.05 7.02 7.06
CA ILE A 43 0.89 7.52 7.83
C ILE A 43 -0.17 6.43 7.96
N ALA A 44 -0.58 5.82 6.85
CA ALA A 44 -1.65 4.82 6.85
C ALA A 44 -1.31 3.63 7.76
N LEU A 45 -0.08 3.11 7.66
CA LEU A 45 0.39 1.99 8.49
C LEU A 45 0.53 2.37 9.96
N ALA A 46 1.04 3.56 10.27
CA ALA A 46 1.13 4.04 11.65
C ALA A 46 -0.27 4.18 12.27
N THR A 47 -1.23 4.71 11.52
CA THR A 47 -2.64 4.79 11.95
C THR A 47 -3.22 3.40 12.16
N PHE A 48 -2.99 2.45 11.24
CA PHE A 48 -3.46 1.07 11.37
C PHE A 48 -2.85 0.38 12.60
N ALA A 49 -1.55 0.50 12.81
CA ALA A 49 -0.85 -0.08 13.95
C ALA A 49 -1.36 0.50 15.27
N ASN A 50 -1.55 1.82 15.35
CA ASN A 50 -2.11 2.49 16.53
C ASN A 50 -3.55 2.04 16.84
N ALA A 51 -4.33 1.64 15.83
CA ALA A 51 -5.67 1.09 16.00
C ALA A 51 -5.70 -0.39 16.45
N GLY A 52 -4.54 -1.01 16.70
CA GLY A 52 -4.43 -2.42 17.07
C GLY A 52 -4.05 -3.36 15.92
N GLY A 53 -3.70 -2.80 14.74
CA GLY A 53 -3.22 -3.55 13.59
C GLY A 53 -4.29 -4.40 12.90
N LEU A 54 -3.84 -5.39 12.13
CA LEU A 54 -4.71 -6.37 11.49
C LEU A 54 -4.86 -7.59 12.39
N ASN A 55 -6.03 -7.71 13.01
CA ASN A 55 -6.47 -8.90 13.71
C ASN A 55 -6.99 -9.97 12.74
N GLU A 56 -7.00 -11.24 13.17
CA GLU A 56 -7.37 -12.40 12.35
C GLU A 56 -8.65 -12.22 11.52
N PRO A 57 -9.75 -11.67 12.07
CA PRO A 57 -10.97 -11.44 11.29
C PRO A 57 -10.82 -10.37 10.21
N SER A 58 -9.93 -9.39 10.41
CA SER A 58 -9.63 -8.33 9.45
C SER A 58 -8.73 -8.85 8.33
N LEU A 59 -7.76 -9.71 8.66
CA LEU A 59 -6.94 -10.43 7.67
C LEU A 59 -7.81 -11.34 6.79
N SER A 60 -8.73 -12.11 7.37
CA SER A 60 -9.64 -12.97 6.60
C SER A 60 -10.53 -12.16 5.63
N ARG A 61 -11.03 -10.99 6.07
CA ARG A 61 -11.82 -10.09 5.23
C ARG A 61 -10.99 -9.46 4.11
N LEU A 62 -9.76 -9.04 4.39
CA LEU A 62 -8.83 -8.53 3.38
C LEU A 62 -8.43 -9.62 2.38
N GLY A 63 -8.19 -10.85 2.83
CA GLY A 63 -7.87 -11.98 1.97
C GLY A 63 -8.96 -12.22 0.92
N ARG A 64 -10.24 -12.20 1.32
CA ARG A 64 -11.38 -12.32 0.38
C ARG A 64 -11.41 -11.22 -0.67
N PHE A 65 -11.03 -10.00 -0.28
CA PHE A 65 -10.93 -8.87 -1.21
C PHE A 65 -9.73 -9.04 -2.16
N SER A 66 -8.60 -9.54 -1.65
CA SER A 66 -7.43 -9.88 -2.46
C SER A 66 -7.70 -11.01 -3.45
N ASP A 67 -8.47 -12.03 -3.07
CA ASP A 67 -8.89 -13.10 -3.98
C ASP A 67 -9.81 -12.57 -5.09
N THR A 68 -10.59 -11.53 -4.79
CA THR A 68 -11.39 -10.80 -5.80
C THR A 68 -10.48 -10.05 -6.79
N LEU A 69 -9.31 -9.60 -6.35
CA LEU A 69 -8.29 -8.97 -7.21
C LEU A 69 -7.45 -9.99 -7.99
N GLY A 70 -7.65 -11.30 -7.81
CA GLY A 70 -6.73 -12.32 -8.30
C GLY A 70 -7.38 -13.52 -8.99
N GLN A 71 -7.87 -13.35 -10.22
CA GLN A 71 -7.67 -14.36 -11.29
C GLN A 71 -7.40 -13.78 -12.69
N ASN A 72 -7.56 -12.47 -12.98
CA ASN A 72 -7.32 -11.94 -14.33
C ASN A 72 -6.79 -10.50 -14.44
N GLU A 73 -6.53 -9.79 -13.35
CA GLU A 73 -6.06 -8.41 -13.44
C GLU A 73 -4.79 -8.22 -12.62
N THR A 74 -3.65 -8.32 -13.30
CA THR A 74 -2.39 -7.79 -12.81
C THR A 74 -2.61 -6.31 -12.45
N LEU A 75 -2.09 -5.84 -11.31
CA LEU A 75 -2.10 -4.42 -10.90
C LEU A 75 -1.62 -3.47 -12.02
N ASP A 76 -0.79 -3.96 -12.94
CA ASP A 76 -0.34 -3.26 -14.15
C ASP A 76 -1.49 -2.83 -15.08
N SER A 77 -2.57 -3.61 -15.13
CA SER A 77 -3.79 -3.32 -15.91
C SER A 77 -4.62 -2.20 -15.28
N LEU A 78 -4.63 -2.09 -13.95
CA LEU A 78 -5.40 -1.06 -13.22
C LEU A 78 -4.77 0.34 -13.32
N THR A 79 -3.50 0.43 -13.69
CA THR A 79 -2.78 1.70 -13.83
C THR A 79 -2.70 2.23 -15.27
N LYS A 80 -3.35 1.57 -16.25
CA LYS A 80 -3.23 1.88 -17.69
C LYS A 80 -4.38 2.69 -18.30
N HIS A 81 -5.24 3.32 -17.50
CA HIS A 81 -6.33 4.15 -17.99
C HIS A 81 -6.18 5.63 -17.65
#